data_AF-A0A4R5A2B1-F1
#
_entry.id   AF-A0A4R5A2B1-F1
#
_cell.length_a   1.000
_cell.length_b   1.000
_cell.length_c   1.000
_cell.angle_alpha   90.00
_cell.angle_beta   90.00
_cell.angle_gamma   90.00
#
_symmetry.space_group_name_H-M   'P 1'
#
loop_
_entity.id
_entity.type
_entity.pdbx_description
1 polymer ?
#
loop_
_entity_poly.entity_id
_entity_poly.type
_entity_poly.pdbx_seq_one_letter_code
_entity_poly.pdbx_strand_id
1 'polypeptide(L)'
;MLSISSGHSAEYLTGQVAQGRENYYLDATTAGEPPGRWSGTGAEALGLVGEVGNDVMTAIYSEFRDPRDPKFADPATRDQAATLGRAPGRFKSEEELVAERLAAEPGALPERVREIELEVRKKTRQPVMFVDATFSPVKSFTVMHTALQRAELDAQRAGDDVRAGMWAAMRAEVEAALWAGNQAMLSELSARAGYARTGRHGAGAGRWTDAHDWTVASFHQSDSRDHDPQQHIHNAILNRVVCPDGQVRALDSRAIHAWKQAAGAIGERVMEEELSRRLGVRWVMRADGQAREIEGIDQPVMDLFSERSAHINRTLAGRVTEFERAHGRAPNALELSRMRQQAALGTRRAKTSAGETAADRLDRWDAELRAEVAGGLVAVAEQVRDQAQQPARPAAATFSPA
;
A
#
# COMPACT_ATOMS: atom_id res chain seq x y z
N MET A 1 -6.04 0.22 -9.53
CA MET A 1 -6.93 0.64 -8.45
C MET A 1 -6.15 1.50 -7.46
N LEU A 2 -6.69 2.65 -7.06
CA LEU A 2 -6.15 3.47 -5.96
C LEU A 2 -7.02 3.27 -4.71
N SER A 3 -6.41 3.14 -3.53
CA SER A 3 -7.08 3.19 -2.23
C SER A 3 -6.49 4.31 -1.36
N ILE A 4 -7.30 4.88 -0.48
CA ILE A 4 -6.85 5.95 0.43
C ILE A 4 -7.30 5.63 1.84
N SER A 5 -6.35 5.62 2.78
CA SER A 5 -6.62 5.45 4.21
C SER A 5 -5.84 6.48 5.05
N SER A 6 -6.33 6.79 6.24
CA SER A 6 -5.62 7.67 7.17
C SER A 6 -4.80 6.82 8.15
N GLY A 7 -3.51 7.12 8.28
CA GLY A 7 -2.62 6.51 9.24
C GLY A 7 -2.58 7.29 10.54
N HIS A 8 -2.77 6.59 11.67
CA HIS A 8 -2.80 7.18 13.01
C HIS A 8 -1.58 6.82 13.87
N SER A 9 -0.79 5.83 13.45
CA SER A 9 0.46 5.44 14.09
C SER A 9 1.48 5.09 13.01
N ALA A 10 2.71 5.56 13.17
CA ALA A 10 3.84 5.18 12.33
C ALA A 10 4.47 3.85 12.75
N GLU A 11 4.06 3.23 13.86
CA GLU A 11 4.39 1.82 14.14
C GLU A 11 3.86 0.89 13.03
N TYR A 12 2.81 1.32 12.33
CA TYR A 12 2.30 0.68 11.12
C TYR A 12 3.28 0.75 9.94
N LEU A 13 4.20 1.72 9.97
CA LEU A 13 5.20 2.04 8.93
C LEU A 13 6.61 1.55 9.30
N THR A 14 7.00 1.57 10.57
CA THR A 14 8.42 1.49 10.98
C THR A 14 8.77 0.54 12.12
N GLY A 15 7.82 -0.20 12.69
CA GLY A 15 8.10 -1.05 13.86
C GLY A 15 9.31 -1.97 13.68
N GLN A 16 10.36 -1.80 14.48
CA GLN A 16 11.44 -2.77 14.63
C GLN A 16 11.08 -3.82 15.70
N VAL A 17 11.54 -5.03 15.46
CA VAL A 17 11.13 -6.28 16.12
C VAL A 17 11.68 -6.37 17.55
N ALA A 18 10.77 -6.41 18.51
CA ALA A 18 10.92 -7.24 19.70
C ALA A 18 9.58 -7.96 19.96
N GLN A 19 9.59 -9.29 19.86
CA GLN A 19 8.53 -10.22 20.25
C GLN A 19 7.23 -10.21 19.40
N GLY A 20 7.32 -10.67 18.15
CA GLY A 20 6.17 -11.30 17.46
C GLY A 20 5.07 -10.35 16.97
N ARG A 21 5.44 -9.20 16.43
CA ARG A 21 4.57 -8.27 15.69
C ARG A 21 4.97 -8.31 14.22
N GLU A 22 4.02 -8.51 13.32
CA GLU A 22 4.25 -8.61 11.86
C GLU A 22 4.42 -7.20 11.25
N ASN A 23 5.60 -6.89 10.68
CA ASN A 23 5.88 -5.61 10.05
C ASN A 23 5.36 -5.60 8.61
N TYR A 24 4.55 -4.62 8.24
CA TYR A 24 3.92 -4.65 6.91
C TYR A 24 4.78 -4.00 5.82
N TYR A 25 5.57 -2.95 6.08
CA TYR A 25 6.31 -2.22 5.02
C TYR A 25 7.82 -2.43 4.94
N LEU A 26 8.48 -2.73 6.06
CA LEU A 26 9.94 -2.81 6.13
C LEU A 26 10.47 -4.23 6.43
N ASP A 27 9.65 -5.20 6.88
CA ASP A 27 10.07 -6.62 6.82
C ASP A 27 9.99 -7.17 5.40
N ALA A 28 9.22 -6.52 4.55
CA ALA A 28 9.21 -6.73 3.11
C ALA A 28 10.65 -6.82 2.57
N THR A 29 11.56 -5.91 2.97
CA THR A 29 12.97 -5.98 2.52
C THR A 29 13.72 -7.19 3.03
N THR A 30 13.44 -7.60 4.27
CA THR A 30 14.00 -8.83 4.86
C THR A 30 13.41 -10.09 4.20
N ALA A 31 12.22 -9.99 3.61
CA ALA A 31 11.53 -11.02 2.83
C ALA A 31 11.78 -10.94 1.30
N GLY A 32 12.71 -10.07 0.85
CA GLY A 32 13.14 -9.95 -0.54
C GLY A 32 12.50 -8.83 -1.38
N GLU A 33 11.70 -7.95 -0.78
CA GLU A 33 11.11 -6.77 -1.43
C GLU A 33 12.12 -5.60 -1.52
N PRO A 34 11.94 -4.65 -2.45
CA PRO A 34 12.83 -3.50 -2.57
C PRO A 34 12.68 -2.51 -1.39
N PRO A 35 13.75 -1.76 -1.03
CA PRO A 35 13.67 -0.71 -0.03
C PRO A 35 12.72 0.41 -0.46
N GLY A 36 12.07 1.03 0.54
CA GLY A 36 11.21 2.19 0.32
C GLY A 36 12.00 3.38 -0.23
N ARG A 37 11.32 4.27 -0.97
CA ARG A 37 11.93 5.44 -1.61
C ARG A 37 11.19 6.72 -1.24
N TRP A 38 11.94 7.79 -1.01
CA TRP A 38 11.38 9.14 -0.88
C TRP A 38 10.92 9.66 -2.23
N SER A 39 9.78 10.36 -2.25
CA SER A 39 9.26 11.03 -3.44
C SER A 39 8.50 12.31 -3.09
N GLY A 40 8.33 13.17 -4.10
CA GLY A 40 7.65 14.46 -4.01
C GLY A 40 8.59 15.62 -3.72
N THR A 41 8.22 16.81 -4.22
CA THR A 41 9.00 18.06 -4.06
C THR A 41 9.15 18.48 -2.61
N GLY A 42 8.22 18.10 -1.72
CA GLY A 42 8.34 18.31 -0.29
C GLY A 42 9.44 17.46 0.36
N ALA A 43 9.64 16.23 -0.11
CA ALA A 43 10.73 15.39 0.36
C ALA A 43 12.09 16.00 -0.03
N GLU A 44 12.22 16.42 -1.30
CA GLU A 44 13.42 17.11 -1.80
C GLU A 44 13.71 18.40 -1.02
N ALA A 45 12.69 19.22 -0.75
CA ALA A 45 12.83 20.44 0.04
C ALA A 45 13.25 20.19 1.50
N LEU A 46 13.01 18.99 2.03
CA LEU A 46 13.48 18.54 3.34
C LEU A 46 14.81 17.79 3.27
N GLY A 47 15.43 17.65 2.10
CA GLY A 47 16.67 16.89 1.91
C GLY A 47 16.48 15.37 2.01
N LEU A 48 15.25 14.88 1.88
CA LEU A 48 14.90 13.46 1.91
C LEU A 48 14.92 12.91 0.49
N VAL A 49 16.01 12.22 0.13
CA VAL A 49 16.23 11.64 -1.20
C VAL A 49 16.70 10.20 -1.09
N GLY A 50 16.41 9.39 -2.10
CA GLY A 50 16.84 7.99 -2.15
C GLY A 50 16.01 7.08 -1.24
N GLU A 51 16.68 6.17 -0.54
CA GLU A 51 16.03 5.14 0.27
C GLU A 51 15.48 5.68 1.61
N VAL A 52 14.38 5.08 2.07
CA VAL A 52 13.74 5.43 3.34
C VAL A 52 14.41 4.67 4.48
N GLY A 53 15.20 5.38 5.30
CA GLY A 53 15.72 4.86 6.57
C GLY A 53 14.64 4.70 7.64
N ASN A 54 14.65 3.61 8.39
CA ASN A 54 13.64 3.30 9.42
C ASN A 54 13.60 4.36 10.54
N ASP A 55 14.76 4.72 11.04
CA ASP A 55 14.96 5.72 12.10
C ASP A 55 14.53 7.13 11.65
N VAL A 56 14.84 7.49 10.40
CA VAL A 56 14.40 8.75 9.75
C VAL A 56 12.88 8.77 9.61
N MET A 57 12.30 7.69 9.07
CA MET A 57 10.87 7.58 8.87
C MET A 57 10.10 7.64 10.19
N THR A 58 10.58 6.95 11.23
CA THR A 58 9.96 6.95 12.56
C THR A 58 9.94 8.37 13.13
N ALA A 59 11.07 9.08 13.07
CA ALA A 59 11.16 10.44 13.58
C ALA A 59 10.18 11.40 12.87
N ILE A 60 10.03 11.27 11.56
CA ILE A 60 9.15 12.14 10.76
C ILE A 60 7.67 11.76 10.93
N TYR A 61 7.34 10.48 10.84
CA TYR A 61 5.94 10.02 10.79
C TYR A 61 5.32 9.74 12.16
N SER A 62 6.11 9.57 13.23
CA SER A 62 5.60 9.46 14.61
C SER A 62 5.56 10.79 15.34
N GLU A 63 6.62 11.59 15.17
CA GLU A 63 6.89 12.76 16.01
C GLU A 63 6.93 14.08 15.24
N PHE A 64 6.85 14.02 13.91
CA PHE A 64 7.05 15.16 13.03
C PHE A 64 8.36 15.89 13.30
N ARG A 65 9.48 15.17 13.49
CA ARG A 65 10.81 15.81 13.60
C ARG A 65 11.20 16.46 12.27
N ASP A 66 11.71 17.68 12.34
CA ASP A 66 12.09 18.49 11.18
C ASP A 66 13.48 18.09 10.66
N PRO A 67 13.58 17.55 9.43
CA PRO A 67 14.86 17.15 8.85
C PRO A 67 15.85 18.31 8.65
N ARG A 68 15.37 19.55 8.68
CA ARG A 68 16.20 20.76 8.49
C ARG A 68 16.91 21.20 9.77
N ASP A 69 16.52 20.66 10.92
CA ASP A 69 17.24 20.90 12.18
C ASP A 69 18.57 20.13 12.16
N PRO A 70 19.73 20.77 12.44
CA PRO A 70 21.02 20.08 12.49
C PRO A 70 21.05 18.84 13.41
N LYS A 71 20.23 18.82 14.47
CA LYS A 71 20.12 17.66 15.38
C LYS A 71 19.50 16.43 14.72
N PHE A 72 18.77 16.61 13.61
CA PHE A 72 18.14 15.50 12.90
C PHE A 72 19.17 14.60 12.20
N ALA A 73 20.31 15.15 11.79
CA ALA A 73 21.35 14.42 11.08
C ALA A 73 21.97 13.30 11.93
N ASP A 74 22.14 13.53 13.24
CA ASP A 74 22.67 12.54 14.17
C ASP A 74 21.52 11.71 14.79
N PRO A 75 21.50 10.37 14.58
CA PRO A 75 20.52 9.49 15.21
C PRO A 75 20.42 9.64 16.74
N ALA A 76 21.53 9.97 17.43
CA ALA A 76 21.55 10.14 18.88
C ALA A 76 20.86 11.41 19.38
N THR A 77 20.63 12.39 18.50
CA THR A 77 19.98 13.66 18.85
C THR A 77 18.70 13.94 18.05
N ARG A 78 18.31 13.03 17.16
CA ARG A 78 17.18 13.23 16.24
C ARG A 78 15.85 13.42 16.95
N ASP A 79 15.65 12.73 18.07
CA ASP A 79 14.50 12.87 18.96
C ASP A 79 14.43 14.25 19.65
N GLN A 80 15.49 15.05 19.57
CA GLN A 80 15.56 16.41 20.10
C GLN A 80 15.49 17.49 19.00
N ALA A 81 15.39 17.09 17.74
CA ALA A 81 15.16 18.00 16.63
C ALA A 81 13.83 18.76 16.82
N ALA A 82 13.79 20.00 16.32
CA ALA A 82 12.59 20.79 16.24
C ALA A 82 11.46 20.02 15.54
N THR A 83 10.22 20.38 15.86
CA THR A 83 9.05 19.78 15.20
C THR A 83 8.77 20.50 13.88
N LEU A 84 8.54 19.72 12.83
CA LEU A 84 8.00 20.14 11.54
C LEU A 84 6.55 20.59 11.72
N GLY A 85 6.39 21.87 12.04
CA GLY A 85 5.10 22.45 12.40
C GLY A 85 4.65 22.06 13.81
N ARG A 86 3.35 21.82 13.99
CA ARG A 86 2.80 21.50 15.32
C ARG A 86 3.02 20.03 15.66
N ALA A 87 3.42 19.76 16.90
CA ALA A 87 3.46 18.40 17.45
C ALA A 87 2.10 17.69 17.33
N PRO A 88 2.09 16.35 17.24
CA PRO A 88 0.85 15.58 17.24
C PRO A 88 -0.01 15.94 18.45
N GLY A 89 -1.33 16.03 18.26
CA GLY A 89 -2.24 16.21 19.38
C GLY A 89 -2.19 14.98 20.28
N ARG A 90 -1.97 15.18 21.58
CA ARG A 90 -2.14 14.12 22.58
C ARG A 90 -3.62 14.04 22.93
N PHE A 91 -4.28 13.01 22.44
CA PHE A 91 -5.67 12.69 22.79
C PHE A 91 -5.66 11.51 23.77
N LYS A 92 -6.62 11.49 24.69
CA LYS A 92 -6.83 10.32 25.55
C LYS A 92 -7.12 9.10 24.67
N SER A 93 -6.60 7.94 25.05
CA SER A 93 -6.89 6.69 24.36
C SER A 93 -8.37 6.34 24.49
N GLU A 94 -8.87 5.47 23.60
CA GLU A 94 -10.24 4.94 23.72
C GLU A 94 -10.46 4.28 25.08
N GLU A 95 -9.48 3.51 25.56
CA GLU A 95 -9.51 2.84 26.85
C GLU A 95 -9.60 3.84 28.02
N GLU A 96 -8.81 4.91 27.99
CA GLU A 96 -8.84 5.96 29.00
C GLU A 96 -10.20 6.69 29.02
N LEU A 97 -10.76 6.98 27.84
CA LEU A 97 -12.06 7.64 27.71
C LEU A 97 -13.23 6.74 28.14
N VAL A 98 -13.16 5.44 27.82
CA VAL A 98 -14.14 4.44 28.29
C VAL A 98 -14.04 4.30 29.80
N ALA A 99 -12.84 4.16 30.36
CA ALA A 99 -12.64 4.04 31.80
C ALA A 99 -13.18 5.27 32.57
N GLU A 100 -12.94 6.48 32.06
CA GLU A 100 -13.47 7.72 32.64
C GLU A 100 -15.01 7.78 32.57
N ARG A 101 -15.62 7.39 31.45
CA ARG A 101 -17.08 7.29 31.31
C ARG A 101 -17.70 6.25 32.24
N LEU A 102 -17.08 5.08 32.36
CA LEU A 102 -17.54 4.01 33.24
C LEU A 102 -17.38 4.38 34.72
N ALA A 103 -16.33 5.10 35.08
CA ALA A 103 -16.16 5.64 36.43
C ALA A 103 -17.25 6.67 36.80
N ALA A 104 -17.78 7.40 35.81
CA ALA A 104 -18.90 8.34 35.99
C ALA A 104 -20.27 7.67 36.06
N GLU A 105 -20.40 6.40 35.63
CA GLU A 105 -21.62 5.59 35.68
C GLU A 105 -21.39 4.26 36.45
N PRO A 106 -21.09 4.32 37.76
CA PRO A 106 -20.81 3.12 38.55
C PRO A 106 -22.06 2.22 38.63
N GLY A 107 -21.90 0.95 38.23
CA GLY A 107 -22.99 -0.03 38.17
C GLY A 107 -23.69 -0.14 36.81
N ALA A 108 -23.13 0.46 35.75
CA ALA A 108 -23.62 0.30 34.38
C ALA A 108 -23.81 -1.19 34.03
N LEU A 109 -25.00 -1.53 33.54
CA LEU A 109 -25.30 -2.87 33.03
C LEU A 109 -24.45 -3.17 31.79
N PRO A 110 -24.18 -4.44 31.44
CA PRO A 110 -23.34 -4.80 30.31
C PRO A 110 -23.74 -4.17 28.97
N GLU A 111 -25.04 -3.95 28.75
CA GLU A 111 -25.57 -3.27 27.56
C GLU A 111 -25.18 -1.79 27.53
N ARG A 112 -25.21 -1.12 28.68
CA ARG A 112 -24.81 0.29 28.81
C ARG A 112 -23.30 0.47 28.70
N VAL A 113 -22.51 -0.48 29.21
CA VAL A 113 -21.05 -0.52 29.00
C VAL A 113 -20.73 -0.56 27.50
N ARG A 114 -21.39 -1.44 26.74
CA ARG A 114 -21.23 -1.54 25.28
C ARG A 114 -21.64 -0.27 24.55
N GLU A 115 -22.73 0.36 24.98
CA GLU A 115 -23.16 1.64 24.41
C GLU A 115 -22.12 2.73 24.65
N ILE A 116 -21.54 2.81 25.86
CA ILE A 116 -20.47 3.73 26.21
C ILE A 116 -19.23 3.48 25.34
N GLU A 117 -18.81 2.23 25.17
CA GLU A 117 -17.69 1.86 24.29
C GLU A 117 -17.93 2.33 22.85
N LEU A 118 -19.12 2.08 22.30
CA LEU A 118 -19.48 2.52 20.94
C LEU A 118 -19.55 4.05 20.81
N GLU A 119 -20.08 4.75 21.82
CA GLU A 119 -20.16 6.20 21.85
C GLU A 119 -18.78 6.86 21.94
N VAL A 120 -17.91 6.33 22.81
CA VAL A 120 -16.53 6.79 22.97
C VAL A 120 -15.79 6.55 21.67
N ARG A 121 -15.81 5.34 21.13
CA ARG A 121 -15.19 4.99 19.84
C ARG A 121 -15.58 5.94 18.71
N LYS A 122 -16.87 6.29 18.60
CA LYS A 122 -17.35 7.25 17.58
C LYS A 122 -16.82 8.68 17.76
N LYS A 123 -16.45 9.06 18.99
CA LYS A 123 -16.03 10.42 19.36
C LYS A 123 -14.53 10.56 19.57
N THR A 124 -13.81 9.46 19.80
CA THR A 124 -12.36 9.45 19.99
C THR A 124 -11.67 9.98 18.74
N ARG A 125 -10.92 11.07 18.91
CA ARG A 125 -10.14 11.67 17.83
C ARG A 125 -8.72 11.14 17.93
N GLN A 126 -8.21 10.58 16.84
CA GLN A 126 -6.80 10.23 16.71
C GLN A 126 -6.10 11.26 15.82
N PRO A 127 -4.83 11.60 16.09
CA PRO A 127 -4.08 12.46 15.20
C PRO A 127 -3.87 11.70 13.88
N VAL A 128 -4.09 12.36 12.75
CA VAL A 128 -3.71 11.82 11.44
C VAL A 128 -2.23 12.12 11.27
N MET A 129 -1.42 11.07 11.13
CA MET A 129 0.02 11.15 10.99
C MET A 129 0.42 11.21 9.52
N PHE A 130 -0.27 10.44 8.69
CA PHE A 130 -0.10 10.38 7.25
C PHE A 130 -1.39 9.95 6.57
N VAL A 131 -1.45 10.13 5.25
CA VAL A 131 -2.47 9.56 4.38
C VAL A 131 -1.77 8.51 3.52
N ASP A 132 -2.22 7.26 3.57
CA ASP A 132 -1.70 6.21 2.72
C ASP A 132 -2.51 6.13 1.42
N ALA A 133 -1.86 6.37 0.30
CA ALA A 133 -2.42 6.27 -1.05
C ALA A 133 -1.87 5.03 -1.75
N THR A 134 -2.52 3.87 -1.57
CA THR A 134 -2.04 2.60 -2.15
C THR A 134 -2.42 2.46 -3.61
N PHE A 135 -1.43 2.36 -4.49
CA PHE A 135 -1.61 2.07 -5.91
C PHE A 135 -1.44 0.57 -6.17
N SER A 136 -2.48 -0.08 -6.71
CA SER A 136 -2.44 -1.50 -7.09
C SER A 136 -2.79 -1.64 -8.57
N PRO A 137 -2.00 -2.33 -9.40
CA PRO A 137 -2.35 -2.57 -10.78
C PRO A 137 -3.44 -3.66 -10.89
N VAL A 138 -3.89 -3.94 -12.10
CA VAL A 138 -4.82 -5.05 -12.37
C VAL A 138 -4.17 -6.41 -12.12
N LYS A 139 -4.98 -7.47 -12.01
CA LYS A 139 -4.46 -8.78 -11.62
C LYS A 139 -3.58 -9.40 -12.70
N SER A 140 -3.89 -9.20 -13.99
CA SER A 140 -3.01 -9.67 -15.09
C SER A 140 -1.59 -9.10 -15.01
N PHE A 141 -1.44 -7.82 -14.62
CA PHE A 141 -0.13 -7.22 -14.38
C PHE A 141 0.64 -7.93 -13.28
N THR A 142 -0.04 -8.24 -12.17
CA THR A 142 0.57 -8.99 -11.06
C THR A 142 0.99 -10.39 -11.51
N VAL A 143 0.12 -11.09 -12.25
CA VAL A 143 0.41 -12.42 -12.79
C VAL A 143 1.63 -12.38 -13.72
N MET A 144 1.72 -11.39 -14.61
CA MET A 144 2.88 -11.20 -15.48
C MET A 144 4.18 -11.05 -14.67
N HIS A 145 4.19 -10.17 -13.67
CA HIS A 145 5.36 -9.97 -12.81
C HIS A 145 5.79 -11.27 -12.12
N THR A 146 4.84 -11.96 -11.49
CA THR A 146 5.10 -13.22 -10.78
C THR A 146 5.56 -14.33 -11.73
N ALA A 147 5.01 -14.39 -12.94
CA ALA A 147 5.41 -15.33 -13.98
C ALA A 147 6.86 -15.10 -14.44
N LEU A 148 7.25 -13.85 -14.67
CA LEU A 148 8.63 -13.49 -15.02
C LEU A 148 9.60 -13.81 -13.89
N GLN A 149 9.23 -13.52 -12.64
CA GLN A 149 10.03 -13.86 -11.46
C GLN A 149 10.21 -15.38 -11.32
N ARG A 150 9.17 -16.16 -11.60
CA ARG A 150 9.25 -17.61 -11.61
C ARG A 150 10.18 -18.12 -12.70
N ALA A 151 10.05 -17.61 -13.92
CA ALA A 151 10.90 -18.00 -15.05
C ALA A 151 12.38 -17.64 -14.82
N GLU A 152 12.64 -16.50 -14.17
CA GLU A 152 13.98 -16.11 -13.70
C GLU A 152 14.56 -17.14 -12.73
N LEU A 153 13.81 -17.51 -11.68
CA LEU A 153 14.24 -18.50 -10.68
C LEU A 153 14.53 -19.87 -11.30
N ASP A 154 13.69 -20.33 -12.23
CA ASP A 154 13.89 -21.62 -12.91
C ASP A 154 15.15 -21.60 -13.79
N ALA A 155 15.41 -20.50 -14.50
CA ALA A 155 16.63 -20.33 -15.28
C ALA A 155 17.89 -20.30 -14.38
N GLN A 156 17.84 -19.63 -13.23
CA GLN A 156 18.92 -19.63 -12.24
C GLN A 156 19.19 -21.04 -11.70
N ARG A 157 18.15 -21.79 -11.34
CA ARG A 157 18.27 -23.19 -10.87
C ARG A 157 18.84 -24.12 -11.94
N ALA A 158 18.59 -23.83 -13.21
CA ALA A 158 19.15 -24.57 -14.34
C ALA A 158 20.59 -24.15 -14.71
N GLY A 159 21.14 -23.09 -14.10
CA GLY A 159 22.45 -22.53 -14.46
C GLY A 159 22.46 -21.82 -15.81
N ASP A 160 21.31 -21.35 -16.30
CA ASP A 160 21.18 -20.59 -17.55
C ASP A 160 21.15 -19.08 -17.24
N ASP A 161 22.34 -18.53 -16.97
CA ASP A 161 22.51 -17.12 -16.59
C ASP A 161 21.99 -16.15 -17.66
N VAL A 162 22.04 -16.54 -18.94
CA VAL A 162 21.57 -15.73 -20.06
C VAL A 162 20.05 -15.58 -20.01
N ARG A 163 19.32 -16.70 -19.85
CA ARG A 163 17.86 -16.65 -19.70
C ARG A 163 17.45 -15.97 -18.40
N ALA A 164 18.15 -16.25 -17.30
CA ALA A 164 17.88 -15.58 -16.03
C ALA A 164 17.99 -14.06 -16.16
N GLY A 165 19.06 -13.56 -16.80
CA GLY A 165 19.26 -12.14 -17.06
C GLY A 165 18.17 -11.52 -17.96
N MET A 166 17.72 -12.25 -18.98
CA MET A 166 16.61 -11.81 -19.85
C MET A 166 15.30 -11.65 -19.07
N TRP A 167 14.92 -12.64 -18.25
CA TRP A 167 13.70 -12.59 -17.45
C TRP A 167 13.77 -11.50 -16.38
N ALA A 168 14.93 -11.34 -15.73
CA ALA A 168 15.17 -10.27 -14.77
C ALA A 168 15.03 -8.88 -15.42
N ALA A 169 15.55 -8.70 -16.64
CA ALA A 169 15.43 -7.45 -17.38
C ALA A 169 13.96 -7.12 -17.72
N MET A 170 13.19 -8.11 -18.19
CA MET A 170 11.75 -7.93 -18.44
C MET A 170 11.00 -7.59 -17.16
N ARG A 171 11.29 -8.27 -16.04
CA ARG A 171 10.67 -7.99 -14.74
C ARG A 171 10.97 -6.56 -14.27
N ALA A 172 12.20 -6.09 -14.44
CA ALA A 172 12.59 -4.72 -14.11
C ALA A 172 11.81 -3.68 -14.94
N GLU A 173 11.52 -3.96 -16.22
CA GLU A 173 10.66 -3.08 -17.04
C GLU A 173 9.20 -3.05 -16.58
N VAL A 174 8.67 -4.19 -16.10
CA VAL A 174 7.34 -4.25 -15.47
C VAL A 174 7.32 -3.37 -14.21
N GLU A 175 8.29 -3.52 -13.33
CA GLU A 175 8.41 -2.72 -12.10
C GLU A 175 8.57 -1.22 -12.44
N ALA A 176 9.34 -0.87 -13.47
CA ALA A 176 9.48 0.51 -13.92
C ALA A 176 8.15 1.12 -14.39
N ALA A 177 7.32 0.36 -15.11
CA ALA A 177 5.98 0.81 -15.50
C ALA A 177 5.05 1.01 -14.30
N LEU A 178 5.11 0.12 -13.29
CA LEU A 178 4.36 0.27 -12.03
C LEU A 178 4.73 1.58 -11.33
N TRP A 179 6.03 1.85 -11.21
CA TRP A 179 6.52 3.10 -10.61
C TRP A 179 6.11 4.32 -11.42
N ALA A 180 6.15 4.29 -12.75
CA ALA A 180 5.71 5.41 -13.58
C ALA A 180 4.23 5.75 -13.36
N GLY A 181 3.35 4.74 -13.31
CA GLY A 181 1.94 4.95 -12.97
C GLY A 181 1.73 5.50 -11.56
N ASN A 182 2.48 4.98 -10.58
CA ASN A 182 2.44 5.48 -9.22
C ASN A 182 2.85 6.96 -9.12
N GLN A 183 3.92 7.35 -9.81
CA GLN A 183 4.38 8.75 -9.82
C GLN A 183 3.38 9.68 -10.52
N ALA A 184 2.76 9.24 -11.62
CA ALA A 184 1.70 10.00 -12.27
C ALA A 184 0.47 10.18 -11.36
N MET A 185 0.07 9.14 -10.63
CA MET A 185 -0.99 9.21 -9.62
C MET A 185 -0.66 10.21 -8.52
N LEU A 186 0.55 10.15 -7.94
CA LEU A 186 0.98 11.07 -6.89
C LEU A 186 1.05 12.52 -7.40
N SER A 187 1.55 12.72 -8.62
CA SER A 187 1.62 14.04 -9.25
C SER A 187 0.24 14.65 -9.48
N GLU A 188 -0.75 13.85 -9.91
CA GLU A 188 -2.11 14.36 -10.07
C GLU A 188 -2.75 14.68 -8.71
N LEU A 189 -2.57 13.79 -7.73
CA LEU A 189 -3.09 14.03 -6.38
C LEU A 189 -2.49 15.30 -5.77
N SER A 190 -1.16 15.48 -5.83
CA SER A 190 -0.52 16.65 -5.25
C SER A 190 -0.97 17.93 -5.96
N ALA A 191 -1.03 17.94 -7.29
CA ALA A 191 -1.44 19.09 -8.08
C ALA A 191 -2.92 19.47 -7.88
N ARG A 192 -3.82 18.50 -7.74
CA ARG A 192 -5.27 18.75 -7.67
C ARG A 192 -5.85 18.79 -6.27
N ALA A 193 -5.21 18.10 -5.33
CA ALA A 193 -5.72 17.88 -3.98
C ALA A 193 -4.75 18.34 -2.87
N GLY A 194 -3.60 18.90 -3.23
CA GLY A 194 -2.65 19.50 -2.29
C GLY A 194 -3.16 20.81 -1.71
N TYR A 195 -3.99 20.74 -0.67
CA TYR A 195 -4.45 21.90 0.06
C TYR A 195 -4.23 21.75 1.56
N ALA A 196 -4.00 22.87 2.24
CA ALA A 196 -4.04 23.00 3.68
C ALA A 196 -5.09 24.05 4.08
N ARG A 197 -5.40 24.15 5.38
CA ARG A 197 -6.33 25.16 5.90
C ARG A 197 -5.64 26.19 6.77
N THR A 198 -6.03 27.44 6.58
CA THR A 198 -5.61 28.60 7.37
C THR A 198 -6.80 29.19 8.13
N GLY A 199 -6.54 29.92 9.22
CA GLY A 199 -7.58 30.58 10.04
C GLY A 199 -8.16 29.72 11.17
N ARG A 200 -8.96 30.35 12.05
CA ARG A 200 -9.59 29.69 13.21
C ARG A 200 -10.96 29.11 12.83
N HIS A 201 -11.15 27.82 13.12
CA HIS A 201 -12.43 27.12 12.90
C HIS A 201 -13.60 27.81 13.64
N GLY A 202 -14.76 27.89 12.97
CA GLY A 202 -16.03 28.31 13.58
C GLY A 202 -16.40 29.79 13.47
N ALA A 203 -15.48 30.65 13.02
CA ALA A 203 -15.71 32.11 12.93
C ALA A 203 -15.83 32.63 11.48
N GLY A 204 -16.11 31.77 10.50
CA GLY A 204 -16.25 32.16 9.09
C GLY A 204 -14.96 32.61 8.38
N ALA A 205 -13.80 32.52 9.04
CA ALA A 205 -12.51 33.04 8.54
C ALA A 205 -11.55 31.96 8.00
N GLY A 206 -11.99 30.69 7.90
CA GLY A 206 -11.17 29.61 7.37
C GLY A 206 -10.97 29.73 5.86
N ARG A 207 -9.73 29.63 5.37
CA ARG A 207 -9.40 29.64 3.94
C ARG A 207 -8.52 28.45 3.59
N TRP A 208 -8.70 27.91 2.39
CA TRP A 208 -7.74 26.97 1.83
C TRP A 208 -6.51 27.71 1.33
N THR A 209 -5.36 27.05 1.45
CA THR A 209 -4.08 27.48 0.87
C THR A 209 -3.48 26.31 0.13
N ASP A 210 -2.70 26.61 -0.89
CA ASP A 210 -1.98 25.60 -1.66
C ASP A 210 -0.97 24.87 -0.78
N ALA A 211 -0.83 23.57 -1.05
CA ALA A 211 0.01 22.64 -0.32
C ALA A 211 0.39 21.47 -1.23
N HIS A 212 0.93 21.78 -2.40
CA HIS A 212 1.26 20.82 -3.46
C HIS A 212 2.59 20.10 -3.24
N ASP A 213 3.47 20.63 -2.38
CA ASP A 213 4.81 20.09 -2.14
C ASP A 213 4.82 18.96 -1.11
N TRP A 214 4.38 17.78 -1.53
CA TRP A 214 4.22 16.63 -0.65
C TRP A 214 5.54 15.94 -0.33
N THR A 215 5.65 15.43 0.91
CA THR A 215 6.68 14.47 1.31
C THR A 215 6.06 13.09 1.37
N VAL A 216 6.54 12.17 0.55
CA VAL A 216 5.95 10.83 0.41
C VAL A 216 7.02 9.76 0.58
N ALA A 217 6.75 8.77 1.42
CA ALA A 217 7.53 7.54 1.49
C ALA A 217 6.78 6.41 0.77
N SER A 218 7.39 5.86 -0.28
CA SER A 218 6.77 4.87 -1.17
C SER A 218 7.40 3.49 -1.00
N PHE A 219 6.58 2.45 -0.83
CA PHE A 219 7.01 1.07 -0.59
C PHE A 219 6.34 0.13 -1.60
N HIS A 220 7.15 -0.50 -2.45
CA HIS A 220 6.67 -1.50 -3.42
C HIS A 220 6.67 -2.89 -2.79
N GLN A 221 5.57 -3.60 -2.97
CA GLN A 221 5.31 -4.94 -2.43
C GLN A 221 4.74 -5.84 -3.52
N SER A 222 5.11 -7.12 -3.48
CA SER A 222 4.76 -8.13 -4.48
C SER A 222 3.72 -9.16 -4.01
N ASP A 223 3.45 -9.24 -2.71
CA ASP A 223 2.45 -10.13 -2.14
C ASP A 223 1.38 -9.41 -1.30
N SER A 224 0.21 -10.04 -1.18
CA SER A 224 -0.84 -9.57 -0.30
C SER A 224 -0.52 -9.97 1.15
N ARG A 225 -1.30 -9.44 2.10
CA ARG A 225 -1.27 -9.87 3.51
C ARG A 225 -1.53 -11.38 3.71
N ASP A 226 -2.10 -12.02 2.70
CA ASP A 226 -2.42 -13.44 2.71
C ASP A 226 -1.37 -14.28 1.94
N HIS A 227 -0.26 -13.65 1.52
CA HIS A 227 0.84 -14.19 0.71
C HIS A 227 0.40 -14.74 -0.65
N ASP A 228 -0.62 -14.12 -1.24
CA ASP A 228 -0.98 -14.30 -2.65
C ASP A 228 -0.28 -13.24 -3.51
N PRO A 229 -0.01 -13.49 -4.80
CA PRO A 229 0.58 -12.48 -5.67
C PRO A 229 -0.29 -11.22 -5.71
N GLN A 230 0.31 -10.09 -5.34
CA GLN A 230 -0.33 -8.78 -5.42
C GLN A 230 0.71 -7.67 -5.49
N GLN A 231 0.97 -7.18 -6.70
CA GLN A 231 1.78 -5.98 -6.88
C GLN A 231 1.04 -4.78 -6.30
N HIS A 232 1.71 -3.95 -5.52
CA HIS A 232 1.17 -2.67 -5.08
C HIS A 232 2.26 -1.76 -4.50
N ILE A 233 2.01 -0.45 -4.55
CA ILE A 233 2.87 0.56 -3.92
C ILE A 233 2.06 1.30 -2.87
N HIS A 234 2.52 1.23 -1.63
CA HIS A 234 2.01 2.05 -0.55
C HIS A 234 2.73 3.39 -0.54
N ASN A 235 1.98 4.48 -0.40
CA ASN A 235 2.52 5.82 -0.44
C ASN A 235 2.06 6.55 0.82
N ALA A 236 2.90 6.52 1.85
CA ALA A 236 2.67 7.27 3.06
C ALA A 236 2.93 8.75 2.76
N ILE A 237 1.88 9.54 2.61
CA ILE A 237 1.93 10.99 2.40
C ILE A 237 1.95 11.65 3.78
N LEU A 238 3.05 12.31 4.14
CA LEU A 238 3.19 12.96 5.43
C LEU A 238 2.08 14.01 5.63
N ASN A 239 1.42 14.00 6.78
CA ASN A 239 0.39 14.99 7.11
C ASN A 239 0.98 16.35 7.55
N ARG A 240 2.16 16.72 7.03
CA ARG A 240 2.85 17.99 7.25
C ARG A 240 3.39 18.48 5.92
N VAL A 241 3.03 19.70 5.58
CA VAL A 241 3.39 20.35 4.31
C VAL A 241 3.76 21.80 4.56
N VAL A 242 4.86 22.25 3.96
CA VAL A 242 5.26 23.66 3.96
C VAL A 242 4.33 24.39 2.99
N CYS A 243 3.59 25.39 3.48
CA CYS A 243 2.71 26.22 2.66
C CYS A 243 3.48 27.39 2.03
N PRO A 244 2.92 28.10 1.03
CA PRO A 244 3.56 29.24 0.38
C PRO A 244 4.00 30.39 1.31
N ASP A 245 3.37 30.52 2.47
CA ASP A 245 3.73 31.50 3.51
C ASP A 245 4.85 31.01 4.45
N GLY A 246 5.50 29.89 4.12
CA GLY A 246 6.57 29.26 4.89
C GLY A 246 6.09 28.51 6.13
N GLN A 247 4.81 28.56 6.47
CA GLN A 247 4.27 27.87 7.63
C GLN A 247 3.97 26.41 7.31
N VAL A 248 4.27 25.52 8.25
CA VAL A 248 3.94 24.10 8.12
C VAL A 248 2.52 23.84 8.62
N ARG A 249 1.70 23.17 7.81
CA ARG A 249 0.31 22.83 8.14
C ARG A 249 0.00 21.36 7.88
N ALA A 250 -1.16 20.93 8.36
CA ALA A 250 -1.70 19.62 8.03
C ALA A 250 -2.41 19.65 6.67
N LEU A 251 -2.33 18.55 5.93
CA LEU A 251 -3.01 18.38 4.66
C LEU A 251 -4.53 18.24 4.87
N ASP A 252 -5.31 18.80 3.95
CA ASP A 252 -6.75 18.57 3.87
C ASP A 252 -7.01 17.25 3.12
N SER A 253 -7.06 16.15 3.85
CA SER A 253 -7.28 14.81 3.28
C SER A 253 -8.61 14.67 2.53
N ARG A 254 -9.60 15.54 2.76
CA ARG A 254 -10.88 15.47 2.04
C ARG A 254 -10.72 15.71 0.54
N ALA A 255 -9.83 16.63 0.15
CA ALA A 255 -9.54 16.87 -1.26
C ALA A 255 -8.90 15.63 -1.91
N ILE A 256 -8.01 14.95 -1.17
CA ILE A 256 -7.33 13.73 -1.62
C ILE A 256 -8.36 12.63 -1.91
N HIS A 257 -9.33 12.43 -1.01
CA HIS A 257 -10.43 11.49 -1.23
C HIS A 257 -11.32 11.86 -2.43
N ALA A 258 -11.57 13.15 -2.67
CA ALA A 258 -12.39 13.60 -3.80
C ALA A 258 -11.73 13.34 -5.15
N TRP A 259 -10.40 13.45 -5.23
CA TRP A 259 -9.62 13.22 -6.46
C TRP A 259 -9.15 11.77 -6.67
N LYS A 260 -9.42 10.89 -5.70
CA LYS A 260 -9.06 9.46 -5.72
C LYS A 260 -9.29 8.79 -7.08
N GLN A 261 -10.49 8.90 -7.63
CA GLN A 261 -10.85 8.13 -8.83
C GLN A 261 -10.11 8.66 -10.07
N ALA A 262 -9.99 9.98 -10.21
CA ALA A 262 -9.28 10.60 -11.32
C ALA A 262 -7.78 10.26 -11.29
N ALA A 263 -7.14 10.42 -10.13
CA ALA A 263 -5.71 10.10 -9.99
C ALA A 263 -5.42 8.61 -10.18
N GLY A 264 -6.32 7.73 -9.70
CA GLY A 264 -6.23 6.29 -9.94
C GLY A 264 -6.28 5.94 -11.43
N ALA A 265 -7.23 6.52 -12.16
CA ALA A 265 -7.37 6.30 -13.61
C ALA A 265 -6.16 6.82 -14.41
N ILE A 266 -5.60 7.98 -14.01
CA ILE A 266 -4.38 8.53 -14.63
C ILE A 266 -3.18 7.61 -14.36
N GLY A 267 -2.99 7.18 -13.12
CA GLY A 267 -1.90 6.26 -12.77
C GLY A 267 -1.98 4.94 -13.51
N GLU A 268 -3.17 4.35 -13.61
CA GLU A 268 -3.42 3.15 -14.41
C GLU A 268 -3.08 3.38 -15.88
N ARG A 269 -3.59 4.46 -16.49
CA ARG A 269 -3.34 4.76 -17.91
C ARG A 269 -1.84 4.92 -18.22
N VAL A 270 -1.12 5.68 -17.40
CA VAL A 270 0.33 5.88 -17.56
C VAL A 270 1.09 4.57 -17.40
N MET A 271 0.76 3.75 -16.40
CA MET A 271 1.36 2.43 -16.23
C MET A 271 1.14 1.54 -17.46
N GLU A 272 -0.09 1.52 -17.98
CA GLU A 272 -0.45 0.71 -19.15
C GLU A 272 0.33 1.15 -20.41
N GLU A 273 0.41 2.46 -20.65
CA GLU A 273 1.16 3.04 -21.77
C GLU A 273 2.66 2.78 -21.64
N GLU A 274 3.23 2.95 -20.45
CA GLU A 274 4.64 2.66 -20.19
C GLU A 274 4.96 1.18 -20.38
N LEU A 275 4.11 0.27 -19.90
CA LEU A 275 4.34 -1.16 -20.08
C LEU A 275 4.23 -1.56 -21.56
N SER A 276 3.25 -1.03 -22.29
CA SER A 276 3.13 -1.24 -23.74
C SER A 276 4.33 -0.69 -24.50
N ARG A 277 4.85 0.49 -24.13
CA ARG A 277 6.03 1.10 -24.76
C ARG A 277 7.31 0.30 -24.50
N ARG A 278 7.47 -0.23 -23.28
CA ARG A 278 8.68 -0.94 -22.84
C ARG A 278 8.74 -2.37 -23.37
N LEU A 279 7.61 -3.08 -23.28
CA LEU A 279 7.55 -4.53 -23.52
C LEU A 279 6.60 -4.93 -24.63
N GLY A 280 5.93 -4.00 -25.33
CA GLY A 280 5.03 -4.35 -26.44
C GLY A 280 3.73 -5.05 -26.00
N VAL A 281 3.42 -5.07 -24.70
CA VAL A 281 2.20 -5.72 -24.22
C VAL A 281 0.96 -5.03 -24.75
N ARG A 282 -0.11 -5.81 -24.93
CA ARG A 282 -1.40 -5.34 -25.39
C ARG A 282 -2.44 -5.49 -24.28
N TRP A 283 -3.49 -4.70 -24.37
CA TRP A 283 -4.53 -4.59 -23.35
C TRP A 283 -5.89 -4.88 -23.94
N VAL A 284 -6.72 -5.64 -23.22
CA VAL A 284 -8.10 -5.96 -23.58
C VAL A 284 -9.02 -5.38 -22.51
N MET A 285 -10.08 -4.69 -22.94
CA MET A 285 -11.11 -4.18 -22.03
C MET A 285 -11.87 -5.35 -21.40
N ARG A 286 -12.00 -5.33 -20.07
CA ARG A 286 -12.86 -6.29 -19.36
C ARG A 286 -14.32 -6.13 -19.78
N ALA A 287 -15.08 -7.20 -19.66
CA ALA A 287 -16.51 -7.20 -19.99
C ALA A 287 -17.33 -6.17 -19.19
N ASP A 288 -16.86 -5.80 -17.98
CA ASP A 288 -17.50 -4.78 -17.12
C ASP A 288 -17.16 -3.33 -17.51
N GLY A 289 -16.23 -3.13 -18.44
CA GLY A 289 -15.76 -1.80 -18.88
C GLY A 289 -15.01 -1.01 -17.81
N GLN A 290 -14.64 -1.62 -16.68
CA GLN A 290 -14.04 -0.92 -15.53
C GLN A 290 -12.51 -0.88 -15.56
N ALA A 291 -11.88 -1.87 -16.19
CA ALA A 291 -10.42 -1.92 -16.33
C ALA A 291 -10.02 -2.72 -17.58
N ARG A 292 -8.75 -2.60 -17.95
CA ARG A 292 -8.15 -3.42 -19.01
C ARG A 292 -7.18 -4.43 -18.39
N GLU A 293 -7.15 -5.63 -18.95
CA GLU A 293 -6.20 -6.69 -18.57
C GLU A 293 -5.23 -6.94 -19.73
N ILE A 294 -4.05 -7.50 -19.43
CA ILE A 294 -3.05 -7.84 -20.43
C ILE A 294 -3.59 -8.95 -21.35
N GLU A 295 -3.54 -8.74 -22.66
CA GLU A 295 -3.87 -9.77 -23.65
C GLU A 295 -2.95 -10.97 -23.46
N GLY A 296 -3.52 -12.18 -23.45
CA GLY A 296 -2.76 -13.42 -23.26
C GLY A 296 -2.59 -13.87 -21.82
N ILE A 297 -3.22 -13.22 -20.85
CA ILE A 297 -3.36 -13.77 -19.49
C ILE A 297 -4.82 -14.14 -19.28
N ASP A 298 -5.09 -15.45 -19.22
CA ASP A 298 -6.44 -15.97 -19.19
C ASP A 298 -7.14 -15.75 -17.83
N GLN A 299 -8.45 -15.57 -17.87
CA GLN A 299 -9.28 -15.33 -16.69
C GLN A 299 -9.09 -16.37 -15.57
N PRO A 300 -9.02 -17.69 -15.83
CA PRO A 300 -8.79 -18.69 -14.78
C PRO A 300 -7.48 -18.50 -14.01
N VAL A 301 -6.42 -17.99 -14.67
CA VAL A 301 -5.13 -17.67 -14.01
C VAL A 301 -5.31 -16.53 -13.02
N MET A 302 -6.05 -15.49 -13.41
CA MET A 302 -6.33 -14.33 -12.56
C MET A 302 -7.26 -14.68 -11.40
N ASP A 303 -8.25 -15.53 -11.64
CA ASP A 303 -9.23 -15.96 -10.64
C ASP A 303 -8.55 -16.75 -9.52
N LEU A 304 -7.66 -17.69 -9.85
CA LEU A 304 -6.90 -18.48 -8.86
C LEU A 304 -6.22 -17.59 -7.80
N PHE A 305 -5.54 -16.52 -8.23
CA PHE A 305 -4.81 -15.61 -7.35
C PHE A 305 -5.67 -14.46 -6.78
N SER A 306 -6.95 -14.38 -7.10
CA SER A 306 -7.86 -13.35 -6.57
C SER A 306 -8.97 -13.91 -5.69
N GLU A 307 -9.45 -15.12 -5.97
CA GLU A 307 -10.50 -15.81 -5.20
C GLU A 307 -10.04 -16.21 -3.80
N ARG A 308 -8.78 -16.65 -3.67
CA ARG A 308 -8.20 -17.00 -2.36
C ARG A 308 -8.15 -15.80 -1.43
N SER A 309 -7.57 -14.70 -1.90
CA SER A 309 -7.59 -13.42 -1.18
C SER A 309 -9.02 -12.99 -0.84
N ALA A 310 -9.99 -13.18 -1.75
CA ALA A 310 -11.39 -12.89 -1.46
C ALA A 310 -11.98 -13.80 -0.37
N HIS A 311 -11.66 -15.10 -0.38
CA HIS A 311 -12.13 -16.08 0.61
C HIS A 311 -11.54 -15.82 2.01
N ILE A 312 -10.25 -15.51 2.09
CA ILE A 312 -9.59 -15.19 3.37
C ILE A 312 -10.17 -13.91 3.95
N ASN A 313 -10.38 -12.87 3.15
CA ASN A 313 -10.99 -11.63 3.61
C ASN A 313 -12.43 -11.82 4.09
N ARG A 314 -13.24 -12.68 3.44
CA ARG A 314 -14.57 -13.04 3.93
C ARG A 314 -14.51 -13.77 5.28
N THR A 315 -13.61 -14.74 5.42
CA THR A 315 -13.41 -15.48 6.68
C THR A 315 -12.95 -14.56 7.81
N LEU A 316 -12.04 -13.63 7.53
CA LEU A 316 -11.58 -12.64 8.49
C LEU A 316 -12.71 -11.72 8.95
N ALA A 317 -13.54 -11.21 8.03
CA ALA A 317 -14.67 -10.35 8.39
C ALA A 317 -15.64 -11.05 9.37
N GLY A 318 -15.89 -12.35 9.16
CA GLY A 318 -16.66 -13.18 10.09
C GLY A 318 -16.02 -13.26 11.49
N ARG A 319 -14.70 -13.51 11.56
CA ARG A 319 -13.95 -13.60 12.83
C ARG A 319 -13.88 -12.27 13.58
N VAL A 320 -13.71 -11.14 12.86
CA VAL A 320 -13.74 -9.81 13.47
C VAL A 320 -15.11 -9.53 14.07
N THR A 321 -16.18 -9.87 13.36
CA THR A 321 -17.56 -9.72 13.87
C THR A 321 -17.78 -10.57 15.13
N GLU A 322 -17.26 -11.80 15.15
CA GLU A 322 -17.34 -12.68 16.33
C GLU A 322 -16.52 -12.15 17.51
N PHE A 323 -15.31 -11.66 17.26
CA PHE A 323 -14.46 -11.03 18.27
C PHE A 323 -15.13 -9.80 18.88
N GLU A 324 -15.67 -8.90 18.06
CA GLU A 324 -16.40 -7.72 18.51
C GLU A 324 -17.61 -8.11 19.37
N ARG A 325 -18.34 -9.17 18.98
CA ARG A 325 -19.47 -9.69 19.76
C ARG A 325 -19.05 -10.30 21.10
N ALA A 326 -17.92 -11.00 21.16
CA ALA A 326 -17.43 -11.67 22.36
C ALA A 326 -16.76 -10.69 23.34
N HIS A 327 -15.99 -9.74 22.84
CA HIS A 327 -15.14 -8.85 23.64
C HIS A 327 -15.65 -7.42 23.78
N GLY A 328 -16.72 -7.03 23.07
CA GLY A 328 -17.29 -5.67 23.16
C GLY A 328 -16.48 -4.58 22.45
N ARG A 329 -15.27 -4.89 21.99
CA ARG A 329 -14.36 -3.96 21.30
C ARG A 329 -13.84 -4.53 19.97
N ALA A 330 -13.38 -3.65 19.10
CA ALA A 330 -12.62 -4.05 17.91
C ALA A 330 -11.30 -4.74 18.32
N PRO A 331 -10.82 -5.70 17.52
CA PRO A 331 -9.50 -6.28 17.74
C PRO A 331 -8.41 -5.23 17.56
N ASN A 332 -7.39 -5.27 18.41
CA ASN A 332 -6.18 -4.48 18.20
C ASN A 332 -5.36 -5.05 17.02
N ALA A 333 -4.32 -4.33 16.60
CA ALA A 333 -3.51 -4.71 15.43
C ALA A 333 -2.94 -6.15 15.54
N LEU A 334 -2.51 -6.57 16.74
CA LEU A 334 -1.95 -7.90 16.98
C LEU A 334 -3.02 -9.00 16.91
N GLU A 335 -4.18 -8.77 17.51
CA GLU A 335 -5.31 -9.71 17.48
C GLU A 335 -5.86 -9.87 16.06
N LEU A 336 -5.95 -8.76 15.32
CA LEU A 336 -6.38 -8.76 13.92
C LEU A 336 -5.40 -9.53 13.03
N SER A 337 -4.09 -9.31 13.21
CA SER A 337 -3.03 -10.07 12.54
C SER A 337 -3.15 -11.57 12.83
N ARG A 338 -3.26 -11.98 14.10
CA ARG A 338 -3.44 -13.39 14.49
C ARG A 338 -4.71 -14.02 13.91
N MET A 339 -5.83 -13.31 13.96
CA MET A 339 -7.10 -13.80 13.38
C MET A 339 -6.99 -13.99 11.87
N ARG A 340 -6.28 -13.10 11.17
CA ARG A 340 -5.99 -13.24 9.74
C ARG A 340 -5.06 -14.41 9.47
N GLN A 341 -3.95 -14.53 10.21
CA GLN A 341 -3.02 -15.64 10.07
C GLN A 341 -3.75 -16.98 10.22
N GLN A 342 -4.64 -17.09 11.21
CA GLN A 342 -5.48 -18.28 11.38
C GLN A 342 -6.49 -18.49 10.24
N ALA A 343 -7.08 -17.43 9.67
CA ALA A 343 -7.96 -17.53 8.51
C ALA A 343 -7.19 -18.03 7.27
N ALA A 344 -5.99 -17.47 7.03
CA ALA A 344 -5.10 -17.88 5.95
C ALA A 344 -4.48 -19.26 6.14
N LEU A 345 -4.26 -19.72 7.39
CA LEU A 345 -3.82 -21.09 7.70
C LEU A 345 -4.96 -22.11 7.53
N GLY A 346 -6.19 -21.72 7.87
CA GLY A 346 -7.38 -22.58 7.72
C GLY A 346 -7.69 -22.95 6.27
N THR A 347 -7.21 -22.14 5.31
CA THR A 347 -7.35 -22.39 3.87
C THR A 347 -6.18 -23.21 3.28
N ARG A 348 -5.18 -23.61 4.09
CA ARG A 348 -3.99 -24.35 3.63
C ARG A 348 -4.17 -25.86 3.73
N ARG A 349 -3.90 -26.59 2.64
CA ARG A 349 -3.61 -28.04 2.68
C ARG A 349 -2.19 -28.24 3.26
N ALA A 350 -2.12 -28.52 4.57
CA ALA A 350 -1.03 -29.08 5.40
C ALA A 350 0.48 -28.71 5.16
N LYS A 351 1.08 -28.15 6.24
CA LYS A 351 2.52 -28.06 6.66
C LYS A 351 3.44 -27.05 5.91
N THR A 352 4.44 -26.37 6.51
CA THR A 352 5.16 -26.48 7.80
C THR A 352 5.69 -25.13 8.33
N SER A 353 6.17 -25.14 9.57
CA SER A 353 6.46 -24.06 10.52
C SER A 353 7.84 -23.38 10.42
N ALA A 354 8.26 -22.99 9.22
CA ALA A 354 9.38 -22.07 9.02
C ALA A 354 8.90 -20.97 8.07
N GLY A 355 9.34 -19.72 8.25
CA GLY A 355 8.96 -18.62 7.36
C GLY A 355 9.17 -19.02 5.89
N GLU A 356 8.18 -18.77 5.05
CA GLU A 356 8.23 -19.08 3.62
C GLU A 356 9.23 -18.13 2.94
N THR A 357 10.24 -18.67 2.24
CA THR A 357 11.16 -17.83 1.46
C THR A 357 10.48 -17.35 0.17
N ALA A 358 11.05 -16.33 -0.50
CA ALA A 358 10.54 -15.88 -1.80
C ALA A 358 10.54 -17.00 -2.85
N ALA A 359 11.55 -17.88 -2.83
CA ALA A 359 11.61 -19.03 -3.72
C ALA A 359 10.52 -20.07 -3.39
N ASP A 360 10.31 -20.38 -2.11
CA ASP A 360 9.25 -21.31 -1.67
C ASP A 360 7.87 -20.81 -2.07
N ARG A 361 7.64 -19.49 -1.96
CA ARG A 361 6.40 -18.83 -2.37
C ARG A 361 6.15 -18.94 -3.88
N LEU A 362 7.17 -18.75 -4.71
CA LEU A 362 7.10 -18.96 -6.16
C LEU A 362 6.88 -20.44 -6.52
N ASP A 363 7.47 -21.38 -5.76
CA ASP A 363 7.21 -22.82 -5.88
C ASP A 363 5.76 -23.17 -5.57
N ARG A 364 5.21 -22.61 -4.50
CA ARG A 364 3.81 -22.79 -4.15
C ARG A 364 2.87 -22.21 -5.19
N TRP A 365 3.07 -20.96 -5.62
CA TRP A 365 2.20 -20.32 -6.60
C TRP A 365 2.23 -21.04 -7.97
N ASP A 366 3.41 -21.52 -8.40
CA ASP A 366 3.51 -22.31 -9.64
C ASP A 366 2.79 -23.65 -9.51
N ALA A 367 2.94 -24.35 -8.38
CA ALA A 367 2.26 -25.60 -8.12
C ALA A 367 0.74 -25.45 -8.06
N GLU A 368 0.24 -24.38 -7.42
CA GLU A 368 -1.18 -24.02 -7.40
C GLU A 368 -1.69 -23.76 -8.83
N LEU A 369 -0.94 -23.03 -9.66
CA LEU A 369 -1.35 -22.75 -11.03
C LEU A 369 -1.32 -23.98 -11.95
N ARG A 370 -0.32 -24.86 -11.81
CA ARG A 370 -0.22 -26.09 -12.61
C ARG A 370 -1.40 -27.04 -12.43
N ALA A 371 -2.13 -26.93 -11.32
CA ALA A 371 -3.36 -27.70 -11.11
C ALA A 371 -4.49 -27.27 -12.07
N GLU A 372 -4.46 -26.03 -12.55
CA GLU A 372 -5.52 -25.42 -13.36
C GLU A 372 -5.06 -25.14 -14.80
N VAL A 373 -3.77 -24.85 -15.02
CA VAL A 373 -3.21 -24.43 -16.32
C VAL A 373 -1.95 -25.22 -16.65
N ALA A 374 -1.95 -25.84 -17.83
CA ALA A 374 -0.80 -26.60 -18.33
C ALA A 374 0.44 -25.69 -18.49
N GLY A 375 1.57 -26.12 -17.93
CA GLY A 375 2.84 -25.38 -18.02
C GLY A 375 3.07 -24.34 -16.91
N GLY A 376 2.08 -24.03 -16.08
CA GLY A 376 2.23 -23.16 -14.91
C GLY A 376 2.61 -21.72 -15.25
N LEU A 377 3.29 -21.05 -14.32
CA LEU A 377 3.68 -19.63 -14.42
C LEU A 377 4.70 -19.38 -15.53
N VAL A 378 5.59 -20.34 -15.81
CA VAL A 378 6.58 -20.18 -16.89
C VAL A 378 5.90 -20.10 -18.26
N ALA A 379 4.86 -20.91 -18.50
CA ALA A 379 4.09 -20.84 -19.74
C ALA A 379 3.41 -19.47 -19.92
N VAL A 380 2.92 -18.86 -18.83
CA VAL A 380 2.38 -17.49 -18.86
C VAL A 380 3.48 -16.49 -19.25
N ALA A 381 4.69 -16.60 -18.67
CA ALA A 381 5.80 -15.70 -19.01
C ALA A 381 6.19 -15.78 -20.49
N GLU A 382 6.28 -17.01 -21.02
CA GLU A 382 6.57 -17.24 -22.45
C GLU A 382 5.46 -16.72 -23.34
N GLN A 383 4.19 -16.99 -23.00
CA GLN A 383 3.04 -16.52 -23.75
C GLN A 383 3.00 -14.98 -23.85
N VAL A 384 3.22 -14.28 -22.74
CA VAL A 384 3.24 -12.81 -22.72
C VAL A 384 4.40 -12.27 -23.57
N ARG A 385 5.60 -12.86 -23.44
CA ARG A 385 6.77 -12.48 -24.25
C ARG A 385 6.49 -12.68 -25.75
N ASP A 386 5.96 -13.84 -26.13
CA ASP A 386 5.74 -14.19 -27.53
C ASP A 386 4.64 -13.33 -28.14
N GLN A 387 3.57 -13.03 -27.39
CA GLN A 387 2.53 -12.10 -27.84
C GLN A 387 3.06 -10.68 -28.05
N ALA A 388 3.94 -10.20 -27.16
CA ALA A 388 4.58 -8.90 -27.29
C ALA A 388 5.47 -8.78 -28.54
N GLN A 389 6.04 -9.89 -29.03
CA GLN A 389 6.88 -9.93 -30.22
C GLN A 389 6.09 -10.06 -31.53
N GLN A 390 4.78 -10.33 -31.47
CA GLN A 390 3.94 -10.40 -32.66
C GLN A 390 3.86 -9.04 -33.36
N PRO A 391 3.82 -9.00 -34.71
CA PRO A 391 3.69 -7.76 -35.46
C PRO A 391 2.42 -7.00 -35.04
N ALA A 392 2.53 -5.67 -35.01
CA ALA A 392 1.42 -4.80 -34.61
C ALA A 392 0.16 -5.11 -35.43
N ARG A 393 -0.98 -5.30 -34.75
CA ARG A 393 -2.31 -5.25 -35.39
C ARG A 393 -2.50 -3.87 -36.03
N PRO A 394 -3.37 -3.74 -37.06
CA PRO A 394 -3.67 -2.44 -37.66
C PRO A 394 -4.04 -1.41 -36.59
N ALA A 395 -3.66 -0.16 -36.82
CA ALA A 395 -3.84 0.94 -35.88
C ALA A 395 -5.24 0.94 -35.26
N ALA A 396 -5.30 1.17 -33.93
CA ALA A 396 -6.57 1.32 -33.22
C ALA A 396 -7.44 2.34 -33.97
N ALA A 397 -8.71 1.98 -34.20
CA ALA A 397 -9.66 2.89 -34.82
C ALA A 397 -9.68 4.21 -34.03
N THR A 398 -9.63 5.34 -34.74
CA THR A 398 -9.65 6.66 -34.12
C THR A 398 -10.92 6.78 -33.28
N PHE A 399 -10.77 6.89 -31.96
CA PHE A 399 -11.89 7.13 -31.07
C PHE A 399 -12.42 8.55 -31.31
N SER A 400 -13.64 8.66 -31.84
CA SER A 400 -14.37 9.92 -31.95
C SER A 400 -15.47 9.92 -30.89
N PRO A 401 -15.36 10.70 -29.81
CA PRO A 401 -16.50 10.93 -28.94
C PRO A 401 -17.55 11.72 -29.76
N ALA A 402 -18.73 11.13 -29.93
CA ALA A 402 -19.89 11.82 -30.51
C ALA A 402 -20.56 12.72 -29.46
#